data_AF-A0AAD5RCA1-F1
#
_entry.id   AF-A0AAD5RCA1-F1
#
_cell.length_a   1.000
_cell.length_b   1.000
_cell.length_c   1.000
_cell.angle_alpha   90.00
_cell.angle_beta   90.00
_cell.angle_gamma   90.00
#
_symmetry.space_group_name_H-M   'P 1'
#
loop_
_entity.id
_entity.type
_entity.pdbx_description
1 polymer ?
#
loop_
_entity_poly.entity_id
_entity_poly.type
_entity_poly.pdbx_seq_one_letter_code
_entity_poly.pdbx_strand_id
1 'polypeptide(L)'
;MLWRASLAVECIAHGRRLMGKRAAKSEFFKPTKKKRAADVVANGSHQSESGRENGHSDDSEKERLWRMISWNVAGLRAFAKKEGHKSIVSESADLIFLGETKCNEWPVDLESAFKAYPHKTIVYSKEKKGYAGVALLSKIKPLQVWKGVGDDLFDNEGRLIIAEFSRFYFIGAYVPNSDKESG
;
A
#
# COMPACT_ATOMS: atom_id res chain seq x y z
N MET A 1 26.35 -5.76 19.42
CA MET A 1 26.77 -6.52 18.21
C MET A 1 25.57 -7.36 17.79
N LEU A 2 25.41 -7.64 16.48
CA LEU A 2 24.27 -8.37 15.86
C LEU A 2 22.90 -7.64 15.92
N TRP A 3 22.03 -7.64 14.91
CA TRP A 3 22.17 -7.99 13.47
C TRP A 3 21.29 -7.05 12.61
N ARG A 4 21.48 -7.02 11.28
CA ARG A 4 20.76 -6.12 10.35
C ARG A 4 19.52 -6.80 9.76
N ALA A 5 18.46 -6.02 9.52
CA ALA A 5 17.40 -6.35 8.56
C ALA A 5 17.35 -5.33 7.40
N SER A 6 18.51 -5.06 6.79
CA SER A 6 18.57 -4.42 5.46
C SER A 6 18.34 -5.50 4.40
N LEU A 7 17.09 -5.91 4.23
CA LEU A 7 16.68 -6.74 3.10
C LEU A 7 15.85 -5.87 2.14
N ALA A 8 16.55 -5.06 1.33
CA ALA A 8 15.95 -4.42 0.18
C ALA A 8 15.63 -5.51 -0.85
N VAL A 9 14.48 -6.15 -0.68
CA VAL A 9 14.00 -7.18 -1.62
C VAL A 9 13.50 -6.47 -2.86
N GLU A 10 14.31 -6.46 -3.91
CA GLU A 10 13.88 -6.06 -5.25
C GLU A 10 12.98 -7.15 -5.85
N CYS A 11 11.68 -7.04 -5.58
CA CYS A 11 10.67 -7.88 -6.23
C CYS A 11 10.34 -7.33 -7.62
N ILE A 12 10.84 -7.98 -8.67
CA ILE A 12 10.45 -7.71 -10.06
C ILE A 12 9.13 -8.44 -10.37
N ALA A 13 8.01 -7.74 -10.22
CA ALA A 13 6.70 -8.28 -10.56
C ALA A 13 6.45 -8.19 -12.08
N HIS A 14 6.37 -9.35 -12.75
CA HIS A 14 5.94 -9.45 -14.14
C HIS A 14 4.42 -9.47 -14.19
N GLY A 15 3.81 -8.35 -14.58
CA GLY A 15 2.39 -8.35 -14.90
C GLY A 15 2.15 -9.14 -16.19
N ARG A 16 1.45 -10.28 -16.10
CA ARG A 16 0.78 -10.92 -17.24
C ARG A 16 -0.73 -10.68 -17.11
N ARG A 17 -1.40 -10.40 -18.23
CA ARG A 17 -2.86 -10.25 -18.27
C ARG A 17 -3.47 -11.64 -18.05
N LEU A 18 -4.16 -11.85 -16.93
CA LEU A 18 -5.01 -13.02 -16.75
C LEU A 18 -6.16 -12.93 -17.75
N MET A 19 -5.98 -13.55 -18.92
CA MET A 19 -6.98 -13.64 -19.99
C MET A 19 -8.08 -14.63 -19.62
N GLY A 20 -8.85 -14.29 -18.60
CA GLY A 20 -10.08 -14.97 -18.19
C GLY A 20 -11.26 -13.99 -18.27
N LYS A 21 -12.18 -14.21 -19.21
CA LYS A 21 -13.38 -13.38 -19.36
C LYS A 21 -14.30 -13.53 -18.15
N ARG A 22 -14.21 -12.64 -17.16
CA ARG A 22 -15.32 -12.17 -16.32
C ARG A 22 -14.88 -10.97 -15.50
N ALA A 23 -15.71 -9.92 -15.48
CA ALA A 23 -15.64 -8.87 -14.47
C ALA A 23 -16.11 -9.42 -13.12
N ALA A 24 -15.33 -10.31 -12.52
CA ALA A 24 -15.50 -10.69 -11.14
C ALA A 24 -14.97 -9.53 -10.27
N LYS A 25 -15.87 -8.73 -9.70
CA LYS A 25 -15.55 -7.95 -8.49
C LYS A 25 -14.98 -8.96 -7.49
N SER A 26 -13.72 -8.83 -7.12
CA SER A 26 -13.02 -9.83 -6.33
C SER A 26 -13.72 -10.00 -4.98
N GLU A 27 -14.33 -11.16 -4.74
CA GLU A 27 -14.93 -11.50 -3.44
C GLU A 27 -13.88 -11.77 -2.35
N PHE A 28 -12.60 -11.63 -2.69
CA PHE A 28 -11.42 -11.89 -1.87
C PHE A 28 -11.39 -11.12 -0.55
N PHE A 29 -12.12 -10.02 -0.45
CA PHE A 29 -12.19 -9.23 0.77
C PHE A 29 -13.55 -8.52 0.95
N LYS A 30 -14.52 -9.21 1.56
CA LYS A 30 -15.80 -8.62 2.00
C LYS A 30 -15.74 -8.32 3.51
N PRO A 31 -15.54 -7.07 3.95
CA PRO A 31 -15.71 -6.74 5.37
C PRO A 31 -17.17 -6.97 5.79
N THR A 32 -17.37 -7.77 6.84
CA THR A 32 -18.70 -8.16 7.33
C THR A 32 -19.44 -6.97 7.94
N LYS A 33 -20.41 -6.41 7.20
CA LYS A 33 -21.24 -5.30 7.67
C LYS A 33 -22.21 -5.74 8.77
N LYS A 34 -22.03 -5.26 10.01
CA LYS A 34 -23.13 -5.17 10.99
C LYS A 34 -24.09 -4.05 10.58
N LYS A 35 -25.40 -4.30 10.65
CA LYS A 35 -26.47 -3.40 10.19
C LYS A 35 -26.73 -2.24 11.15
N ARG A 36 -27.07 -1.07 10.59
CA ARG A 36 -28.15 -0.16 11.03
C ARG A 36 -28.82 0.47 9.79
N ALA A 37 -30.13 0.70 9.85
CA ALA A 37 -30.93 1.47 8.86
C ALA A 37 -30.85 2.99 9.20
N ALA A 38 -31.27 3.99 8.41
CA ALA A 38 -32.22 4.07 7.29
C ALA A 38 -31.98 5.40 6.48
N ASP A 39 -32.61 5.75 5.33
CA ASP A 39 -33.02 5.06 4.09
C ASP A 39 -33.49 6.12 3.03
N VAL A 40 -33.79 5.71 1.77
CA VAL A 40 -34.76 6.25 0.75
C VAL A 40 -35.02 7.79 0.67
N VAL A 41 -34.90 8.52 -0.45
CA VAL A 41 -35.79 8.62 -1.67
C VAL A 41 -34.96 8.75 -3.01
N ALA A 42 -35.60 9.14 -4.13
CA ALA A 42 -35.17 9.23 -5.55
C ALA A 42 -35.31 10.69 -6.14
N ASN A 43 -35.31 11.06 -7.45
CA ASN A 43 -35.41 10.35 -8.75
C ASN A 43 -35.08 11.24 -10.01
N GLY A 44 -34.77 10.63 -11.18
CA GLY A 44 -34.86 11.23 -12.56
C GLY A 44 -33.65 12.06 -13.11
N SER A 45 -33.33 12.15 -14.42
CA SER A 45 -33.84 11.50 -15.66
C SER A 45 -32.88 11.67 -16.89
N HIS A 46 -33.02 10.80 -17.92
CA HIS A 46 -32.56 10.77 -19.36
C HIS A 46 -32.12 12.08 -20.09
N GLN A 47 -31.39 12.14 -21.24
CA GLN A 47 -31.16 11.32 -22.49
C GLN A 47 -29.80 11.75 -23.14
N SER A 48 -28.88 10.90 -23.64
CA SER A 48 -28.64 10.35 -25.02
C SER A 48 -28.32 11.28 -26.22
N GLU A 49 -27.13 11.18 -26.82
CA GLU A 49 -26.77 11.10 -28.27
C GLU A 49 -25.22 10.99 -28.40
N SER A 50 -24.62 10.02 -29.10
CA SER A 50 -24.40 9.82 -30.56
C SER A 50 -23.18 10.59 -31.15
N GLY A 51 -22.21 9.85 -31.71
CA GLY A 51 -20.96 10.38 -32.29
C GLY A 51 -20.02 9.24 -32.71
N ARG A 52 -19.37 9.35 -33.88
CA ARG A 52 -18.70 8.23 -34.59
C ARG A 52 -17.18 8.14 -34.38
N GLU A 53 -16.68 6.90 -34.44
CA GLU A 53 -15.42 6.43 -35.04
C GLU A 53 -14.18 7.37 -35.05
N ASN A 54 -13.13 6.99 -34.31
CA ASN A 54 -11.95 6.30 -34.86
C ASN A 54 -10.81 6.24 -33.83
N GLY A 55 -10.06 5.14 -33.82
CA GLY A 55 -8.93 4.97 -32.89
C GLY A 55 -8.68 3.52 -32.52
N HIS A 56 -8.23 2.70 -33.48
CA HIS A 56 -7.61 1.43 -33.16
C HIS A 56 -6.16 1.70 -32.73
N SER A 57 -5.97 2.23 -31.51
CA SER A 57 -4.66 2.17 -30.88
C SER A 57 -4.42 0.70 -30.50
N ASP A 58 -3.49 0.07 -31.22
CA ASP A 58 -2.87 -1.17 -30.79
C ASP A 58 -1.96 -0.86 -29.58
N ASP A 59 -2.61 -0.52 -28.46
CA ASP A 59 -2.00 -0.40 -27.15
C ASP A 59 -1.63 -1.80 -26.68
N SER A 60 -0.57 -2.32 -27.31
CA SER A 60 0.28 -3.37 -26.80
C SER A 60 0.84 -2.87 -25.46
N GLU A 61 0.07 -3.10 -24.39
CA GLU A 61 0.48 -2.78 -23.01
C GLU A 61 1.77 -3.52 -22.68
N LYS A 62 2.90 -2.85 -22.95
CA LYS A 62 4.24 -3.34 -22.63
C LYS A 62 4.23 -3.79 -21.18
N GLU A 63 4.79 -4.97 -20.93
CA GLU A 63 4.91 -5.48 -19.56
C GLU A 63 5.80 -4.51 -18.75
N ARG A 64 5.15 -3.59 -18.03
CA ARG A 64 5.82 -2.72 -17.07
C ARG A 64 6.37 -3.61 -15.96
N LEU A 65 7.68 -3.77 -15.93
CA LEU A 65 8.39 -4.29 -14.77
C LEU A 65 8.21 -3.30 -13.63
N TRP A 66 7.72 -3.79 -12.49
CA TRP A 66 7.64 -3.00 -11.26
C TRP A 66 8.92 -3.20 -10.45
N ARG A 67 9.55 -2.11 -10.02
CA ARG A 67 10.61 -2.16 -9.00
C ARG A 67 10.00 -1.88 -7.63
N MET A 68 10.21 -2.77 -6.68
CA MET A 68 9.71 -2.65 -5.31
C MET A 68 10.85 -2.61 -4.30
N ILE A 69 10.67 -1.86 -3.22
CA ILE A 69 11.56 -1.86 -2.06
C ILE A 69 10.76 -2.20 -0.81
N SER A 70 11.31 -3.09 0.02
CA SER A 70 10.89 -3.30 1.40
C SER A 70 12.05 -2.92 2.32
N TRP A 71 11.80 -2.17 3.40
CA TRP A 71 12.82 -1.90 4.42
C TRP A 71 12.19 -1.69 5.80
N ASN A 72 12.57 -2.49 6.79
CA ASN A 72 12.34 -2.18 8.19
C ASN A 72 13.24 -1.00 8.64
N VAL A 73 12.64 0.17 8.89
CA VAL A 73 13.37 1.42 9.18
C VAL A 73 13.66 1.65 10.67
N ALA A 74 13.17 0.79 11.57
CA ALA A 74 13.36 0.88 13.02
C ALA A 74 13.06 2.28 13.62
N GLY A 75 12.06 2.97 13.07
CA GLY A 75 11.64 4.33 13.44
C GLY A 75 11.91 5.35 12.33
N LEU A 76 10.85 5.78 11.65
CA LEU A 76 10.93 6.63 10.45
C LEU A 76 11.63 7.99 10.69
N ARG A 77 11.44 8.59 11.86
CA ARG A 77 12.14 9.83 12.26
C ARG A 77 13.64 9.63 12.47
N ALA A 78 14.07 8.48 13.00
CA ALA A 78 15.48 8.16 13.19
C ALA A 78 16.16 7.81 11.86
N PHE A 79 15.44 7.09 10.99
CA PHE A 79 15.84 6.81 9.61
C PHE A 79 16.01 8.10 8.78
N ALA A 80 15.11 9.07 8.92
CA ALA A 80 15.24 10.39 8.29
C ALA A 80 16.52 11.12 8.71
N LYS A 81 16.77 11.20 10.03
CA LYS A 81 17.98 11.83 10.62
C LYS A 81 19.30 11.19 10.20
N LYS A 82 19.29 9.89 9.90
CA LYS A 82 20.46 9.13 9.39
C LYS A 82 20.59 9.18 7.86
N GLU A 83 19.83 10.05 7.20
CA GLU A 83 19.79 10.21 5.74
C GLU A 83 19.41 8.96 4.93
N GLY A 84 18.90 7.90 5.57
CA GLY A 84 18.58 6.63 4.90
C GLY A 84 17.54 6.76 3.78
N HIS A 85 16.74 7.83 3.80
CA HIS A 85 15.82 8.18 2.73
C HIS A 85 16.53 8.40 1.39
N LYS A 86 17.77 8.90 1.37
CA LYS A 86 18.56 9.11 0.14
C LYS A 86 18.76 7.80 -0.62
N SER A 87 19.09 6.72 0.09
CA SER A 87 19.29 5.38 -0.49
C SER A 87 18.01 4.78 -1.07
N ILE A 88 16.84 5.04 -0.47
CA ILE A 88 15.56 4.55 -1.04
C ILE A 88 15.15 5.37 -2.27
N VAL A 89 15.38 6.69 -2.23
CA VAL A 89 15.03 7.59 -3.33
C VAL A 89 15.90 7.35 -4.56
N SER A 90 17.21 7.08 -4.39
CA SER A 90 18.13 6.81 -5.52
C SER A 90 17.74 5.60 -6.36
N GLU A 91 17.24 4.53 -5.74
CA GLU A 91 16.80 3.31 -6.43
C GLU A 91 15.58 3.52 -7.36
N SER A 92 14.87 4.64 -7.20
CA SER A 92 13.78 5.03 -8.11
C SER A 92 12.66 3.98 -8.25
N ALA A 93 12.36 3.20 -7.21
CA ALA A 93 11.30 2.20 -7.17
C ALA A 93 9.90 2.75 -7.55
N ASP A 94 8.98 1.88 -7.96
CA ASP A 94 7.57 2.21 -8.18
C ASP A 94 6.75 2.16 -6.88
N LEU A 95 7.14 1.25 -5.98
CA LEU A 95 6.48 0.98 -4.71
C LEU A 95 7.52 0.79 -3.60
N ILE A 96 7.30 1.43 -2.46
CA ILE A 96 8.15 1.31 -1.27
C ILE A 96 7.27 0.94 -0.08
N PHE A 97 7.66 -0.12 0.63
CA PHE A 97 7.11 -0.51 1.90
C PHE A 97 8.13 -0.29 3.02
N LEU A 98 7.72 0.40 4.09
CA LEU A 98 8.55 0.67 5.26
C LEU A 98 7.94 -0.03 6.49
N GLY A 99 8.71 -0.90 7.12
CA GLY A 99 8.36 -1.56 8.39
C GLY A 99 8.90 -0.81 9.61
N GLU A 100 8.31 -1.04 10.79
CA GLU A 100 8.61 -0.30 12.04
C GLU A 100 8.68 1.22 11.88
N THR A 101 7.67 1.83 11.25
CA THR A 101 7.66 3.29 11.06
C THR A 101 7.60 4.05 12.38
N LYS A 102 6.92 3.49 13.39
CA LYS A 102 6.77 4.04 14.75
C LYS A 102 6.24 5.49 14.74
N CYS A 103 5.37 5.80 13.77
CA CYS A 103 4.75 7.10 13.59
C CYS A 103 3.28 6.97 13.19
N ASN A 104 2.45 7.88 13.71
CA ASN A 104 1.03 8.02 13.39
C ASN A 104 0.76 8.76 12.06
N GLU A 105 1.73 9.56 11.62
CA GLU A 105 1.64 10.44 10.45
C GLU A 105 2.98 10.49 9.70
N TRP A 106 2.96 11.02 8.48
CA TRP A 106 4.15 11.14 7.66
C TRP A 106 4.99 12.35 8.12
N PRO A 107 6.30 12.22 8.41
CA PRO A 107 7.13 13.35 8.81
C PRO A 107 7.22 14.40 7.70
N VAL A 108 6.94 15.67 8.04
CA VAL A 108 7.01 16.81 7.11
C VAL A 108 8.40 16.91 6.45
N ASP A 109 9.46 16.68 7.21
CA ASP A 109 10.86 16.66 6.74
C ASP A 109 11.11 15.68 5.58
N LEU A 110 10.28 14.65 5.44
CA LEU A 110 10.39 13.64 4.38
C LEU A 110 9.52 13.94 3.15
N GLU A 111 8.63 14.93 3.17
CA GLU A 111 7.74 15.20 2.02
C GLU A 111 8.52 15.65 0.77
N SER A 112 9.54 16.49 0.94
CA SER A 112 10.39 16.92 -0.17
C SER A 112 11.16 15.74 -0.78
N ALA A 113 11.76 14.89 0.06
CA ALA A 113 12.51 13.72 -0.37
C ALA A 113 11.64 12.68 -1.11
N PHE A 114 10.39 12.49 -0.69
CA PHE A 114 9.46 11.53 -1.28
C PHE A 114 8.36 12.19 -2.15
N LYS A 115 8.65 13.37 -2.72
CA LYS A 115 7.72 14.09 -3.63
C LYS A 115 7.30 13.26 -4.85
N ALA A 116 8.16 12.36 -5.32
CA ALA A 116 7.86 11.44 -6.42
C ALA A 116 6.81 10.36 -6.08
N TYR A 117 6.45 10.20 -4.81
CA TYR A 117 5.47 9.21 -4.33
C TYR A 117 4.23 9.93 -3.76
N PRO A 118 3.30 10.38 -4.62
CA PRO A 118 2.12 11.13 -4.19
C PRO A 118 1.11 10.28 -3.40
N HIS A 119 1.17 8.96 -3.53
CA HIS A 119 0.26 8.05 -2.83
C HIS A 119 0.97 7.44 -1.61
N LYS A 120 0.71 8.00 -0.44
CA LYS A 120 1.26 7.54 0.84
C LYS A 120 0.12 7.02 1.73
N THR A 121 0.30 5.84 2.33
CA THR A 121 -0.59 5.31 3.37
C THR A 121 0.24 4.86 4.56
N ILE A 122 -0.15 5.27 5.76
CA ILE A 122 0.42 4.79 7.02
C ILE A 122 -0.64 4.00 7.78
N VAL A 123 -0.18 2.92 8.41
CA VAL A 123 -0.89 2.13 9.41
C VAL A 123 -0.02 2.11 10.67
N TYR A 124 -0.64 2.26 11.83
CA TYR A 124 0.04 2.35 13.13
C TYR A 124 -0.83 1.68 14.20
N SER A 125 -0.22 1.27 15.32
CA SER A 125 -0.98 0.63 16.40
C SER A 125 -2.03 1.57 16.99
N LYS A 126 -3.27 1.10 17.09
CA LYS A 126 -4.38 1.82 17.72
C LYS A 126 -4.18 1.94 19.23
N GLU A 127 -3.52 0.95 19.84
CA GLU A 127 -3.36 0.81 21.29
C GLU A 127 -2.09 1.50 21.81
N LYS A 128 -0.95 1.31 21.13
CA LYS A 128 0.37 1.81 21.58
C LYS A 128 1.00 2.74 20.55
N LYS A 129 0.77 4.06 20.71
CA LYS A 129 1.36 5.09 19.83
C LYS A 129 2.89 4.97 19.79
N GLY A 130 3.47 4.91 18.59
CA GLY A 130 4.92 4.84 18.38
C GLY A 130 5.57 3.46 18.66
N TYR A 131 4.80 2.43 19.01
CA TYR A 131 5.32 1.08 19.25
C TYR A 131 5.61 0.33 17.94
N ALA A 132 4.63 0.33 17.03
CA ALA A 132 4.68 -0.34 15.74
C ALA A 132 4.17 0.58 14.62
N GLY A 133 4.15 0.08 13.39
CA GLY A 133 3.56 0.74 12.24
C GLY A 133 4.24 0.34 10.93
N VAL A 134 3.52 0.51 9.84
CA VAL A 134 3.99 0.32 8.46
C VAL A 134 3.58 1.49 7.58
N ALA A 135 4.34 1.75 6.52
CA ALA A 135 3.96 2.71 5.48
C ALA A 135 4.12 2.10 4.09
N LEU A 136 3.22 2.48 3.18
CA LEU A 136 3.28 2.19 1.76
C LEU A 136 3.33 3.52 0.99
N LEU A 137 4.33 3.66 0.12
CA LEU A 137 4.49 4.79 -0.79
C LEU A 137 4.46 4.27 -2.22
N SER A 138 3.68 4.89 -3.10
CA SER A 138 3.60 4.54 -4.51
C SER A 138 3.64 5.74 -5.43
N LYS A 139 4.29 5.55 -6.59
CA LYS A 139 4.20 6.45 -7.74
C LYS A 139 2.86 6.34 -8.46
N ILE A 140 2.21 5.18 -8.41
CA ILE A 140 0.98 4.85 -9.13
C ILE A 140 -0.16 4.70 -8.11
N LYS A 141 -1.33 5.27 -8.40
CA LYS A 141 -2.47 5.18 -7.49
C LYS A 141 -2.96 3.72 -7.36
N PRO A 142 -3.01 3.13 -6.15
CA PRO A 142 -3.70 1.86 -5.94
C PRO A 142 -5.20 2.01 -6.24
N LEU A 143 -5.83 0.94 -6.74
CA LEU A 143 -7.28 0.88 -6.93
C LEU A 143 -8.02 0.92 -5.58
N GLN A 144 -7.49 0.19 -4.59
CA GLN A 144 -7.97 0.13 -3.22
C GLN A 144 -6.80 -0.11 -2.27
N VAL A 145 -6.93 0.38 -1.03
CA VAL A 145 -5.99 0.08 0.06
C VAL A 145 -6.77 -0.35 1.30
N TRP A 146 -6.30 -1.40 1.98
CA TRP A 146 -6.81 -1.86 3.27
C TRP A 146 -5.71 -1.78 4.32
N LYS A 147 -6.09 -1.40 5.54
CA LYS A 147 -5.18 -1.18 6.69
C LYS A 147 -5.24 -2.33 7.70
N GLY A 148 -5.33 -3.56 7.19
CA GLY A 148 -5.66 -4.74 7.99
C GLY A 148 -6.45 -5.80 7.23
N VAL A 149 -6.83 -6.88 7.92
CA VAL A 149 -7.72 -7.96 7.43
C VAL A 149 -9.17 -7.85 7.91
N GLY A 150 -9.52 -6.80 8.66
CA GLY A 150 -10.89 -6.62 9.17
C GLY A 150 -11.20 -7.44 10.42
N ASP A 151 -10.15 -7.91 11.10
CA ASP A 151 -10.19 -8.61 12.39
C ASP A 151 -9.34 -7.79 13.37
N ASP A 152 -9.97 -7.31 14.45
CA ASP A 152 -9.33 -6.43 15.42
C ASP A 152 -8.12 -7.09 16.12
N LEU A 153 -8.06 -8.43 16.20
CA LEU A 153 -6.92 -9.17 16.75
C LEU A 153 -5.63 -8.94 15.96
N PHE A 154 -5.72 -8.74 14.64
CA PHE A 154 -4.57 -8.52 13.77
C PHE A 154 -4.38 -7.02 13.43
N ASP A 155 -5.47 -6.26 13.40
CA ASP A 155 -5.49 -4.89 12.90
C ASP A 155 -5.08 -3.85 13.96
N ASN A 156 -5.17 -4.17 15.26
CA ASN A 156 -4.86 -3.22 16.35
C ASN A 156 -3.36 -2.89 16.47
N GLU A 157 -2.46 -3.77 16.03
CA GLU A 157 -1.02 -3.52 16.07
C GLU A 157 -0.51 -2.67 14.89
N GLY A 158 -1.33 -2.51 13.84
CA GLY A 158 -1.00 -1.69 12.67
C GLY A 158 0.19 -2.21 11.84
N ARG A 159 0.30 -3.55 11.74
CA ARG A 159 1.42 -4.27 11.11
C ARG A 159 1.21 -4.61 9.63
N LEU A 160 0.02 -4.39 9.09
CA LEU A 160 -0.40 -4.89 7.79
C LEU A 160 -0.97 -3.78 6.91
N ILE A 161 -0.59 -3.81 5.62
CA ILE A 161 -1.22 -3.04 4.55
C ILE A 161 -1.39 -3.92 3.32
N ILE A 162 -2.56 -3.82 2.70
CA ILE A 162 -2.88 -4.49 1.43
C ILE A 162 -3.23 -3.40 0.43
N ALA A 163 -2.67 -3.45 -0.77
CA ALA A 163 -2.96 -2.50 -1.85
C ALA A 163 -3.24 -3.23 -3.16
N GLU A 164 -4.36 -2.93 -3.78
CA GLU A 164 -4.79 -3.47 -5.07
C GLU A 164 -4.25 -2.62 -6.22
N PHE A 165 -3.66 -3.27 -7.22
CA PHE A 165 -3.30 -2.67 -8.50
C PHE A 165 -3.98 -3.46 -9.62
N SER A 166 -4.06 -2.89 -10.83
CA SER A 166 -4.77 -3.48 -11.97
C SER A 166 -4.30 -4.87 -12.41
N ARG A 167 -3.13 -5.34 -11.93
CA ARG A 167 -2.52 -6.62 -12.32
C ARG A 167 -2.07 -7.50 -11.15
N PHE A 168 -2.10 -7.01 -9.90
CA PHE A 168 -1.64 -7.74 -8.71
C PHE A 168 -2.14 -7.07 -7.42
N TYR A 169 -2.09 -7.81 -6.29
CA TYR A 169 -2.20 -7.24 -4.95
C TYR A 169 -0.80 -7.18 -4.30
N PHE A 170 -0.48 -6.05 -3.70
CA PHE A 170 0.66 -5.92 -2.79
C PHE A 170 0.20 -6.20 -1.36
N ILE A 171 0.96 -7.01 -0.63
CA ILE A 171 0.75 -7.28 0.80
C ILE A 171 2.05 -6.95 1.53
N GLY A 172 2.03 -5.90 2.36
CA GLY A 172 3.15 -5.49 3.18
C GLY A 172 2.86 -5.77 4.65
N ALA A 173 3.67 -6.65 5.26
CA ALA A 173 3.52 -7.06 6.65
C ALA A 173 4.82 -6.86 7.45
N TYR A 174 4.70 -6.40 8.70
CA TYR A 174 5.79 -6.40 9.68
C TYR A 174 5.47 -7.38 10.83
N VAL A 175 6.02 -8.59 10.74
CA VAL A 175 5.91 -9.61 11.78
C VAL A 175 6.82 -9.24 12.97
N PRO A 176 6.36 -9.28 14.22
CA PRO A 176 7.23 -9.07 15.38
C PRO A 176 8.32 -10.13 15.43
N ASN A 177 9.53 -9.75 15.86
CA ASN A 177 10.54 -10.76 16.16
C ASN A 177 10.08 -11.57 17.38
N SER A 178 10.31 -12.88 17.38
CA SER A 178 9.91 -13.78 18.46
C SER A 178 10.85 -13.72 19.69
N ASP A 179 11.60 -12.64 19.83
CA ASP A 179 12.46 -12.41 20.99
C ASP A 179 11.58 -12.24 22.22
N LYS A 180 11.83 -13.07 23.23
CA LYS A 180 11.06 -13.07 24.48
C LYS A 180 11.11 -11.67 25.10
N GLU A 181 9.95 -11.14 25.52
CA GLU A 181 9.93 -10.02 26.46
C GLU A 181 10.65 -10.46 27.74
N SER A 182 11.88 -9.99 27.92
CA SER A 182 12.57 -10.03 29.20
C SER A 182 11.94 -8.97 30.09
N GLY A 183 10.93 -9.39 30.86
CA GLY A 183 10.38 -8.61 31.97
C GLY A 183 11.31 -8.51 33.17
#